data_AF-A0A8I5ZRC7-F1
#
_entry.id   AF-A0A8I5ZRC7-F1
#
_cell.length_a   1.000
_cell.length_b   1.000
_cell.length_c   1.000
_cell.angle_alpha   90.00
_cell.angle_beta   90.00
_cell.angle_gamma   90.00
#
_symmetry.space_group_name_H-M   'P 1'
#
loop_
_entity.id
_entity.type
_entity.pdbx_description
1 polymer ?
#
loop_
_entity_poly.entity_id
_entity_poly.type
_entity_poly.pdbx_seq_one_letter_code
_entity_poly.pdbx_strand_id
1 'polypeptide(L)'
;MNEFLRVSLLILWFQVAWANSQRGEENLLALSTQEGDNVTMNCTYKTYTTAVQWYRQDSGGGPVLLMLIRSNEREKHIGRLRATLDTSSQSSSLSITAAQSADTAVYFCATNAQCGAGTCSPDTNPQGCFLDPNCG
;
A
#
# COMPACT_ATOMS: atom_id res chain seq x y z
N MET A 1 33.56 10.71 38.18
CA MET A 1 33.27 9.65 37.20
C MET A 1 31.78 9.54 36.83
N ASN A 2 30.84 10.22 37.51
CA ASN A 2 29.40 10.01 37.32
C ASN A 2 28.70 10.91 36.28
N GLU A 3 29.17 12.15 36.04
CA GLU A 3 28.46 13.08 35.14
C GLU A 3 28.61 12.70 33.66
N PHE A 4 29.81 12.31 33.22
CA PHE A 4 30.03 11.86 31.83
C PHE A 4 29.18 10.64 31.49
N LEU A 5 29.10 9.65 32.40
CA LEU A 5 28.25 8.46 32.21
C LEU A 5 26.76 8.84 32.12
N ARG A 6 26.31 9.79 32.94
CA ARG A 6 24.93 10.30 32.87
C ARG A 6 24.64 10.98 31.53
N VAL A 7 25.53 11.86 31.07
CA VAL A 7 25.37 12.53 29.77
C VAL A 7 25.37 11.51 28.63
N SER A 8 26.29 10.54 28.64
CA SER A 8 26.33 9.47 27.64
C SER A 8 25.04 8.64 27.59
N LEU A 9 24.48 8.31 28.76
CA LEU A 9 23.18 7.61 28.84
C LEU A 9 22.06 8.45 28.25
N LEU A 10 21.96 9.75 28.58
CA LEU A 10 20.92 10.64 28.05
C LEU A 10 20.99 10.76 26.52
N ILE A 11 22.20 10.87 25.96
CA ILE A 11 22.39 10.91 24.50
C ILE A 11 21.94 9.59 23.89
N LEU A 12 22.34 8.43 24.45
CA LEU A 12 21.90 7.12 23.97
C LEU A 12 20.37 6.96 24.01
N TRP A 13 19.71 7.39 25.08
CA TRP A 13 18.24 7.40 25.16
C TRP A 13 17.60 8.27 24.09
N PHE A 14 18.18 9.45 23.80
CA PHE A 14 17.68 10.34 22.76
C PHE A 14 17.84 9.75 21.36
N GLN A 15 18.97 9.07 21.09
CA GLN A 15 19.20 8.35 19.82
C GLN A 15 18.26 7.14 19.67
N VAL A 16 18.02 6.38 20.74
CA VAL A 16 17.06 5.25 20.68
C VAL A 16 15.63 5.76 20.49
N ALA A 17 15.25 6.85 21.16
CA ALA A 17 13.94 7.47 21.00
C ALA A 17 13.74 8.01 19.57
N TRP A 18 14.75 8.62 18.95
CA TRP A 18 14.65 9.03 17.54
C TRP A 18 14.38 7.83 16.63
N ALA A 19 14.95 6.66 16.96
CA ALA A 19 15.01 5.53 16.01
C ALA A 19 13.68 4.81 15.98
N ASN A 20 13.08 4.68 17.16
CA ASN A 20 11.75 4.14 17.32
C ASN A 20 10.69 5.06 16.70
N SER A 21 10.90 6.39 16.71
CA SER A 21 9.97 7.35 16.07
C SER A 21 9.87 7.21 14.56
N GLN A 22 10.87 6.61 13.89
CA GLN A 22 10.88 6.43 12.42
C GLN A 22 10.22 5.13 11.96
N ARG A 23 9.93 4.19 12.87
CA ARG A 23 9.23 2.96 12.52
C ARG A 23 7.74 3.26 12.38
N GLY A 24 7.34 3.80 11.24
CA GLY A 24 5.94 3.85 10.85
C GLY A 24 5.40 2.43 10.72
N GLU A 25 4.29 2.14 11.40
CA GLU A 25 3.44 1.01 11.03
C GLU A 25 2.83 1.32 9.65
N GLU A 26 3.57 1.03 8.58
CA GLU A 26 2.90 0.73 7.33
C GLU A 26 1.97 -0.44 7.63
N ASN A 27 0.66 -0.24 7.49
CA ASN A 27 -0.37 -1.25 7.73
C ASN A 27 -0.28 -2.34 6.65
N LEU A 28 0.82 -3.08 6.66
CA LEU A 28 1.08 -4.22 5.79
C LEU A 28 0.41 -5.44 6.42
N LEU A 29 -0.69 -5.87 5.82
CA LEU A 29 -1.31 -7.13 6.18
C LEU A 29 -0.51 -8.27 5.54
N ALA A 30 0.24 -8.99 6.37
CA ALA A 30 0.90 -10.21 5.96
C ALA A 30 -0.14 -11.34 5.88
N LEU A 31 -0.28 -11.94 4.69
CA LEU A 31 -1.18 -13.06 4.45
C LEU A 31 -0.35 -14.31 4.12
N SER A 32 -0.61 -15.40 4.83
CA SER A 32 0.00 -16.71 4.60
C SER A 32 -1.10 -17.71 4.25
N THR A 33 -0.89 -18.49 3.19
CA THR A 33 -1.85 -19.45 2.64
C THR A 33 -1.09 -20.69 2.15
N GLN A 34 -1.74 -21.85 2.06
CA GLN A 34 -1.11 -23.03 1.47
C GLN A 34 -1.22 -23.00 -0.06
N GLU A 35 -0.33 -23.71 -0.75
CA GLU A 35 -0.49 -23.90 -2.19
C GLU A 35 -1.80 -24.62 -2.51
N GLY A 36 -2.46 -24.19 -3.58
CA GLY A 36 -3.77 -24.69 -3.98
C GLY A 36 -4.95 -23.99 -3.30
N ASP A 37 -4.74 -23.23 -2.22
CA ASP A 37 -5.79 -22.42 -1.61
C ASP A 37 -6.19 -21.24 -2.50
N ASN A 38 -7.40 -20.72 -2.29
CA ASN A 38 -7.81 -19.45 -2.89
C ASN A 38 -7.55 -18.32 -1.89
N VAL A 39 -6.89 -17.28 -2.37
CA VAL A 39 -6.54 -16.11 -1.54
C VAL A 39 -7.25 -14.86 -2.06
N THR A 40 -7.73 -14.01 -1.16
CA THR A 40 -8.41 -12.75 -1.49
C THR A 40 -7.80 -11.60 -0.71
N MET A 41 -7.36 -10.57 -1.44
CA MET A 41 -6.88 -9.30 -0.93
C MET A 41 -8.01 -8.27 -1.07
N ASN A 42 -8.26 -7.50 -0.01
CA ASN A 42 -9.32 -6.49 0.02
C ASN A 42 -8.72 -5.09 0.03
N CYS A 43 -9.40 -4.17 -0.64
CA CYS A 43 -9.05 -2.77 -0.75
C CYS A 43 -10.29 -1.92 -0.49
N THR A 44 -10.18 -0.97 0.42
CA THR A 44 -11.21 0.03 0.70
C THR A 44 -10.64 1.42 0.48
N TYR A 45 -11.40 2.31 -0.13
CA TYR A 45 -10.97 3.67 -0.44
C TYR A 45 -11.98 4.70 0.09
N LYS A 46 -11.53 5.95 0.26
CA LYS A 46 -12.34 7.03 0.85
C LYS A 46 -13.04 7.93 -0.16
N THR A 47 -12.53 7.97 -1.38
CA THR A 47 -13.01 8.85 -2.44
C THR A 47 -13.75 8.05 -3.50
N TYR A 48 -14.88 8.59 -3.98
CA TYR A 48 -15.59 7.95 -5.09
C TYR A 48 -14.66 7.79 -6.29
N THR A 49 -14.51 6.55 -6.77
CA THR A 49 -13.78 6.23 -7.99
C THR A 49 -14.61 5.31 -8.89
N THR A 50 -14.42 5.44 -10.19
CA THR A 50 -15.01 4.55 -11.21
C THR A 50 -14.05 3.47 -11.68
N ALA A 51 -12.81 3.48 -11.18
CA ALA A 51 -11.81 2.49 -11.52
C ALA A 51 -10.81 2.24 -10.38
N VAL A 52 -10.34 1.00 -10.27
CA VAL A 52 -9.28 0.59 -9.33
C VAL A 52 -8.19 -0.14 -10.11
N GLN A 53 -6.94 0.20 -9.81
CA GLN A 53 -5.75 -0.43 -10.34
C GLN A 53 -5.15 -1.35 -9.29
N TRP A 54 -4.94 -2.61 -9.63
CA TRP A 54 -4.23 -3.58 -8.82
C TRP A 54 -2.81 -3.72 -9.32
N TYR A 55 -1.85 -3.71 -8.40
CA TYR A 55 -0.42 -3.83 -8.66
C TYR A 55 0.15 -5.03 -7.93
N ARG A 56 1.20 -5.61 -8.51
CA ARG A 56 2.08 -6.61 -7.89
C ARG A 56 3.49 -6.04 -7.79
N GLN A 57 4.16 -6.27 -6.68
CA GLN A 57 5.56 -5.94 -6.49
C GLN A 57 6.32 -7.17 -5.97
N ASP A 58 7.25 -7.65 -6.78
CA ASP A 58 8.18 -8.69 -6.38
C ASP A 58 9.27 -8.11 -5.45
N SER A 59 9.90 -8.98 -4.66
CA SER A 59 10.95 -8.57 -3.72
C SER A 59 12.07 -7.82 -4.44
N GLY A 60 12.31 -6.56 -4.04
CA GLY A 60 13.34 -5.69 -4.63
C GLY A 60 12.95 -5.04 -5.97
N GLY A 61 11.77 -5.33 -6.51
CA GLY A 61 11.23 -4.70 -7.72
C GLY A 61 10.37 -3.46 -7.43
N GLY A 62 9.94 -2.77 -8.48
CA GLY A 62 8.90 -1.73 -8.41
C GLY A 62 7.49 -2.28 -8.64
N PRO A 63 6.42 -1.54 -8.31
CA PRO A 63 5.05 -1.96 -8.57
C PRO A 63 4.77 -2.09 -10.08
N VAL A 64 4.22 -3.24 -10.49
CA VAL A 64 3.79 -3.52 -11.86
C VAL A 64 2.27 -3.63 -11.91
N LEU A 65 1.63 -2.96 -12.87
CA LEU A 65 0.17 -3.01 -13.04
C LEU A 65 -0.25 -4.44 -13.40
N LEU A 66 -1.07 -5.03 -12.55
CA LEU A 66 -1.59 -6.39 -12.69
C LEU A 66 -2.97 -6.39 -13.36
N MET A 67 -3.87 -5.51 -12.91
CA MET A 67 -5.23 -5.44 -13.44
C MET A 67 -5.83 -4.04 -13.25
N LEU A 68 -6.56 -3.57 -14.26
CA LEU A 68 -7.45 -2.42 -14.16
C LEU A 68 -8.90 -2.91 -14.22
N ILE A 69 -9.67 -2.62 -13.19
CA ILE A 69 -11.12 -2.89 -13.12
C ILE A 69 -11.90 -1.57 -13.10
N ARG A 70 -12.94 -1.49 -13.94
CA ARG A 70 -13.85 -0.34 -14.04
C ARG A 70 -15.23 -0.67 -13.47
N SER A 71 -15.96 0.36 -13.03
CA SER A 71 -17.24 0.20 -12.34
C SER A 71 -18.33 -0.47 -13.19
N ASN A 72 -18.23 -0.38 -14.52
CA ASN A 72 -19.13 -1.06 -15.45
C ASN A 72 -18.83 -2.56 -15.61
N GLU A 73 -17.63 -3.02 -15.27
CA GLU A 73 -17.25 -4.44 -15.34
C GLU A 73 -17.83 -5.23 -14.14
N ARG A 74 -17.91 -4.61 -12.95
CA ARG A 74 -18.23 -5.21 -11.63
C ARG A 74 -17.25 -6.32 -11.18
N GLU A 75 -16.92 -7.23 -12.06
CA GLU A 75 -15.87 -8.23 -11.90
C GLU A 75 -15.06 -8.40 -13.20
N LYS A 76 -13.82 -8.86 -13.06
CA LYS A 76 -12.92 -9.09 -14.18
C LYS A 76 -11.99 -10.25 -13.90
N HIS A 77 -11.77 -11.08 -14.92
CA HIS A 77 -10.93 -12.27 -14.81
C HIS A 77 -9.77 -12.22 -15.81
N ILE A 78 -8.56 -12.57 -15.33
CA ILE A 78 -7.39 -12.84 -16.17
C ILE A 78 -6.70 -14.10 -15.60
N GLY A 79 -6.87 -15.24 -16.27
CA GLY A 79 -6.32 -16.51 -15.79
C GLY A 79 -6.84 -16.87 -14.40
N ARG A 80 -5.93 -17.04 -13.43
CA ARG A 80 -6.25 -17.33 -12.02
C ARG A 80 -6.66 -16.10 -11.20
N LEU A 81 -6.56 -14.90 -11.79
CA LEU A 81 -6.86 -13.64 -11.11
C LEU A 81 -8.31 -13.23 -11.35
N ARG A 82 -9.00 -12.83 -10.27
CA ARG A 82 -10.33 -12.23 -10.29
C ARG A 82 -10.31 -10.92 -9.51
N ALA A 83 -10.58 -9.79 -10.16
CA ALA A 83 -10.84 -8.53 -9.48
C ALA A 83 -12.34 -8.27 -9.39
N THR A 84 -12.79 -7.64 -8.30
CA THR A 84 -14.16 -7.11 -8.14
C THR A 84 -14.12 -5.63 -7.77
N LEU A 85 -15.15 -4.88 -8.13
CA LEU A 85 -15.29 -3.47 -7.79
C LEU A 85 -16.74 -3.16 -7.43
N ASP A 86 -16.93 -2.75 -6.17
CA ASP A 86 -18.19 -2.25 -5.66
C ASP A 86 -18.03 -0.77 -5.27
N THR A 87 -18.53 0.09 -6.16
CA THR A 87 -18.46 1.55 -5.96
C THR A 87 -19.40 2.05 -4.87
N SER A 88 -20.43 1.29 -4.51
CA SER A 88 -21.38 1.67 -3.45
C SER A 88 -20.77 1.50 -2.06
N SER A 89 -19.99 0.43 -1.85
CA SER A 89 -19.24 0.17 -0.62
C SER A 89 -17.82 0.75 -0.64
N GLN A 90 -17.42 1.40 -1.74
CA GLN A 90 -16.06 1.94 -1.95
C GLN A 90 -14.98 0.88 -1.73
N SER A 91 -15.22 -0.31 -2.28
CA SER A 91 -14.37 -1.47 -2.07
C SER A 91 -14.03 -2.19 -3.38
N SER A 92 -12.87 -2.82 -3.38
CA SER A 92 -12.41 -3.71 -4.43
C SER A 92 -11.73 -4.91 -3.80
N SER A 93 -11.77 -6.05 -4.46
CA SER A 93 -10.98 -7.21 -4.06
C SER A 93 -10.24 -7.80 -5.24
N LEU A 94 -9.08 -8.40 -4.97
CA LEU A 94 -8.32 -9.21 -5.90
C LEU A 94 -8.22 -10.61 -5.32
N SER A 95 -8.62 -11.61 -6.08
CA SER A 95 -8.51 -13.02 -5.69
C SER A 95 -7.60 -13.77 -6.64
N ILE A 96 -6.80 -14.68 -6.10
CA ILE A 96 -5.97 -15.62 -6.84
C ILE A 96 -6.47 -17.01 -6.53
N THR A 97 -6.89 -17.76 -7.56
CA THR A 97 -7.29 -19.15 -7.39
C THR A 97 -6.08 -20.09 -7.45
N ALA A 98 -6.13 -21.18 -6.68
CA ALA A 98 -5.07 -22.19 -6.62
C ALA A 98 -3.68 -21.55 -6.48
N ALA A 99 -3.45 -20.88 -5.35
CA ALA A 99 -2.24 -20.13 -5.05
C ALA A 99 -0.99 -21.00 -5.25
N GLN A 100 0.06 -20.41 -5.80
CA GLN A 100 1.35 -21.06 -6.07
C GLN A 100 2.47 -20.28 -5.39
N SER A 101 3.60 -20.92 -5.10
CA SER A 101 4.79 -20.23 -4.57
C SER A 101 5.18 -18.99 -5.37
N ALA A 102 4.98 -18.99 -6.70
CA ALA A 102 5.25 -17.88 -7.61
C ALA A 102 4.31 -16.66 -7.46
N ASP A 103 3.20 -16.80 -6.73
CA ASP A 103 2.27 -15.72 -6.38
C ASP A 103 2.71 -14.95 -5.13
N THR A 104 3.80 -15.38 -4.47
CA THR A 104 4.32 -14.69 -3.28
C THR A 104 4.90 -13.33 -3.68
N ALA A 105 4.18 -12.26 -3.35
CA ALA A 105 4.54 -10.88 -3.65
C ALA A 105 3.75 -9.91 -2.75
N VAL A 106 4.07 -8.63 -2.83
CA VAL A 106 3.24 -7.57 -2.25
C VAL A 106 2.23 -7.12 -3.29
N TYR A 107 0.97 -6.99 -2.87
CA TYR A 107 -0.14 -6.56 -3.73
C TYR A 107 -0.70 -5.23 -3.23
N PHE A 108 -0.90 -4.28 -4.14
CA PHE A 108 -1.43 -2.96 -3.83
C PHE A 108 -2.65 -2.65 -4.68
N CYS A 109 -3.54 -1.81 -4.15
CA CYS A 109 -4.57 -1.16 -4.94
C CYS A 109 -4.33 0.34 -4.98
N ALA A 110 -4.70 0.97 -6.08
CA ALA A 110 -4.75 2.42 -6.21
C ALA A 110 -6.04 2.85 -6.90
N THR A 111 -6.60 3.95 -6.44
CA THR A 111 -7.67 4.67 -7.13
C THR A 111 -7.05 5.80 -7.92
N ASN A 112 -7.78 6.35 -8.90
CA ASN A 112 -7.34 7.61 -9.52
C ASN A 112 -7.17 8.67 -8.43
N ALA A 113 -6.00 9.31 -8.38
CA ALA A 113 -5.82 10.49 -7.56
C ALA A 113 -6.72 11.60 -8.12
N GLN A 114 -7.70 12.04 -7.34
CA GLN A 114 -8.30 13.35 -7.59
C GLN A 114 -7.28 14.36 -7.10
N CYS A 115 -6.55 14.99 -8.02
CA CYS A 115 -5.84 16.20 -7.62
C CYS A 115 -6.89 17.22 -7.19
N GLY A 116 -6.73 17.77 -6.00
CA GLY A 116 -7.45 18.98 -5.62
C GLY A 116 -7.16 20.07 -6.64
N ALA A 117 -8.04 21.07 -6.72
CA ALA A 117 -7.84 22.24 -7.56
C ALA A 117 -6.52 22.95 -7.17
N GLY A 118 -5.42 22.58 -7.84
CA GLY A 118 -4.09 23.17 -7.64
C GLY A 118 -3.00 22.27 -7.03
N THR A 119 -3.26 21.01 -6.67
CA THR A 119 -2.27 20.18 -5.93
C THR A 119 -1.69 18.97 -6.69
N CYS A 120 -1.90 18.84 -8.01
CA CYS A 120 -1.05 17.93 -8.80
C CYS A 120 0.37 18.55 -8.92
N SER A 121 1.27 18.33 -7.96
CA SER A 121 2.69 18.43 -8.30
C SER A 121 3.11 17.11 -8.95
N PRO A 122 3.68 17.10 -10.17
CA PRO A 122 4.27 15.90 -10.75
C PRO A 122 5.57 15.46 -10.05
N ASP A 123 5.86 15.99 -8.86
CA ASP A 123 7.01 15.57 -8.06
C ASP A 123 6.88 14.09 -7.71
N THR A 124 7.64 13.25 -8.43
CA THR A 124 7.85 11.83 -8.16
C THR A 124 8.65 11.57 -6.88
N ASN A 125 8.80 12.58 -6.01
CA ASN A 125 9.47 12.47 -4.73
C ASN A 125 8.46 12.16 -3.61
N PRO A 126 8.48 10.96 -3.00
CA PRO A 126 7.63 10.61 -1.86
C PRO A 126 7.78 11.55 -0.66
N GLN A 127 8.91 12.27 -0.56
CA GLN A 127 9.16 13.24 0.51
C GLN A 127 8.57 14.64 0.25
N GLY A 128 8.06 14.91 -0.96
CA GLY A 128 7.56 16.24 -1.34
C GLY A 128 6.36 16.70 -0.49
N CYS A 129 5.32 15.88 -0.36
CA CYS A 129 4.16 16.23 0.46
C CYS A 129 4.41 16.19 1.97
N PHE A 130 5.50 15.57 2.44
CA PHE A 130 5.82 15.60 3.87
C PHE A 130 6.24 17.01 4.34
N LEU A 131 6.77 17.83 3.43
CA LEU A 131 7.23 19.19 3.72
C LEU A 131 6.21 20.28 3.36
N ASP A 132 5.09 19.94 2.70
CA ASP A 132 4.09 20.91 2.27
C ASP A 132 2.80 20.82 3.11
N PRO A 133 2.52 21.80 3.99
CA PRO A 133 1.30 21.83 4.80
C PRO A 133 0.02 22.11 4.00
N ASN A 134 0.10 22.42 2.71
CA ASN A 134 -1.07 22.59 1.84
C ASN A 134 -1.44 21.32 1.06
N CYS A 135 -0.77 20.20 1.31
CA CYS A 135 -1.12 18.90 0.73
C CYS A 135 -2.31 18.29 1.53
N GLY A 136 -3.55 18.60 1.14
CA GLY A 136 -4.80 18.14 1.79
C GLY A 136 -6.05 18.29 0.93
#